data_AF-A0A2V6KXF8-F1
#
_entry.id   AF-A0A2V6KXF8-F1
#
_cell.length_a   1.000
_cell.length_b   1.000
_cell.length_c   1.000
_cell.angle_alpha   90.00
_cell.angle_beta   90.00
_cell.angle_gamma   90.00
#
_symmetry.space_group_name_H-M   'P 1'
#
loop_
_entity.id
_entity.type
_entity.pdbx_description
1 polymer ?
#
loop_
_entity_poly.entity_id
_entity_poly.type
_entity_poly.pdbx_seq_one_letter_code
_entity_poly.pdbx_strand_id
1 'polypeptide(L)'
;MPKMSFKKEGIPDDCRTLVVVPLLLTTPDAIQNELNRLEIRYLGNTDGNLRFSLLTDFADAPRESMPEDPEYIDIVARGIEELNRRHGAGRFFLFHRGRSWSESEQRWIGWERKRGKLEQLNRFLIGESAPELEGFLCAGDRAQLEGIRFVITLDADTQLLRDTARRLVETLAHPLNQARLSPDGRRVIRGYTIIQPSVSASLPSARATWFSRIFADPRGIDPYTHAVSDVYQDLVGEGSYHGKGIYELHTFHRL
;
A
#
# COMPACT_ATOMS: atom_id res chain seq x y z
N MET A 1 15.25 6.18 -13.75
CA MET A 1 14.80 7.42 -13.09
C MET A 1 15.86 7.90 -12.11
N PRO A 2 16.15 9.22 -12.04
CA PRO A 2 17.05 9.80 -11.05
C PRO A 2 16.49 9.65 -9.63
N LYS A 3 17.33 9.64 -8.60
CA LYS A 3 16.95 9.34 -7.21
C LYS A 3 17.69 10.22 -6.22
N MET A 4 17.04 10.55 -5.11
CA MET A 4 17.72 11.04 -3.91
C MET A 4 18.59 9.93 -3.30
N SER A 5 19.44 10.28 -2.33
CA SER A 5 20.23 9.31 -1.57
C SER A 5 19.95 9.47 -0.08
N PHE A 6 19.12 8.59 0.47
CA PHE A 6 18.74 8.54 1.88
C PHE A 6 19.49 7.42 2.62
N LYS A 7 20.47 6.77 1.99
CA LYS A 7 21.20 5.61 2.53
C LYS A 7 21.88 5.87 3.88
N LYS A 8 22.36 7.10 4.13
CA LYS A 8 23.09 7.46 5.37
C LYS A 8 22.18 8.04 6.45
N GLU A 9 21.31 8.97 6.08
CA GLU A 9 20.52 9.77 7.02
C GLU A 9 19.12 9.17 7.27
N GLY A 10 18.70 8.20 6.46
CA GLY A 10 17.33 7.69 6.47
C GLY A 10 16.37 8.59 5.68
N ILE A 11 15.11 8.18 5.61
CA ILE A 11 14.06 8.97 4.97
C ILE A 11 13.80 10.22 5.84
N PRO A 12 13.85 11.44 5.27
CA PRO A 12 13.57 12.67 6.02
C PRO A 12 12.10 12.78 6.41
N ASP A 13 11.79 13.60 7.43
CA ASP A 13 10.43 13.76 7.96
C ASP A 13 9.44 14.28 6.90
N ASP A 14 9.90 15.11 5.97
CA ASP A 14 9.10 15.62 4.84
C ASP A 14 8.83 14.56 3.74
N CYS A 15 9.34 13.35 3.91
CA CYS A 15 9.15 12.20 3.03
C CYS A 15 8.55 11.01 3.78
N ARG A 16 7.92 11.25 4.95
CA ARG A 16 7.28 10.19 5.74
C ARG A 16 6.30 9.40 4.87
N THR A 17 6.36 8.08 5.01
CA THR A 17 5.71 7.16 4.06
C THR A 17 4.95 6.06 4.79
N LEU A 18 3.72 5.82 4.34
CA LEU A 18 2.88 4.70 4.81
C LEU A 18 2.94 3.54 3.81
N VAL A 19 3.33 2.35 4.27
CA VAL A 19 3.20 1.10 3.52
C VAL A 19 1.87 0.45 3.86
N VAL A 20 1.03 0.22 2.86
CA VAL A 20 -0.34 -0.28 2.99
C VAL A 20 -0.47 -1.63 2.31
N VAL A 21 -1.01 -2.60 3.05
CA VAL A 21 -1.33 -3.93 2.52
C VAL A 21 -2.85 -4.16 2.61
N PRO A 22 -3.58 -4.19 1.48
CA PRO A 22 -4.98 -4.59 1.44
C PRO A 22 -5.16 -6.05 1.89
N LEU A 23 -6.14 -6.28 2.76
CA LEU A 23 -6.48 -7.61 3.27
C LEU A 23 -8.00 -7.79 3.34
N LEU A 24 -8.46 -9.02 3.12
CA LEU A 24 -9.82 -9.46 3.49
C LEU A 24 -9.72 -10.32 4.75
N LEU A 25 -10.47 -9.95 5.78
CA LEU A 25 -10.60 -10.72 7.01
C LEU A 25 -11.49 -11.92 6.72
N THR A 26 -10.92 -13.12 6.83
CA THR A 26 -11.58 -14.38 6.40
C THR A 26 -11.54 -15.45 7.48
N THR A 27 -10.35 -15.79 7.99
CA THR A 27 -10.18 -16.74 9.10
C THR A 27 -9.11 -16.24 10.08
N PRO A 28 -9.15 -16.67 11.37
CA PRO A 28 -8.13 -16.32 12.36
C PRO A 28 -6.69 -16.61 11.89
N ASP A 29 -6.46 -17.80 11.30
CA ASP A 29 -5.15 -18.21 10.83
C ASP A 29 -4.63 -17.34 9.66
N ALA A 30 -5.53 -16.96 8.73
CA ALA A 30 -5.17 -16.08 7.63
C ALA A 30 -4.77 -14.68 8.12
N ILE A 31 -5.51 -14.16 9.11
CA ILE A 31 -5.21 -12.86 9.75
C ILE A 31 -3.85 -12.93 10.44
N GLN A 32 -3.58 -13.99 11.22
CA GLN A 32 -2.31 -14.16 11.92
C GLN A 32 -1.12 -14.29 10.95
N ASN A 33 -1.30 -15.00 9.84
CA ASN A 33 -0.28 -15.12 8.81
C ASN A 33 0.04 -13.77 8.15
N GLU A 34 -0.95 -12.91 7.93
CA GLU A 34 -0.71 -11.57 7.38
C GLU A 34 -0.06 -10.61 8.37
N LEU A 35 -0.36 -10.70 9.66
CA LEU A 35 0.38 -9.98 10.71
C LEU A 35 1.85 -10.37 10.71
N ASN A 36 2.16 -11.68 10.60
CA ASN A 36 3.54 -12.16 10.50
C ASN A 36 4.23 -11.64 9.23
N ARG A 37 3.53 -11.60 8.08
CA ARG A 37 4.07 -11.05 6.84
C ARG A 37 4.30 -9.55 6.92
N LEU A 38 3.41 -8.81 7.58
CA LEU A 38 3.58 -7.37 7.84
C LEU A 38 4.84 -7.11 8.67
N GLU A 39 5.08 -7.93 9.69
CA GLU A 39 6.30 -7.87 10.49
C GLU A 39 7.55 -8.12 9.65
N ILE A 40 7.55 -9.13 8.80
CA ILE A 40 8.69 -9.42 7.89
C ILE A 40 8.97 -8.21 6.97
N ARG A 41 7.93 -7.55 6.45
CA ARG A 41 8.08 -6.33 5.62
C ARG A 41 8.74 -5.20 6.41
N TYR A 42 8.35 -5.01 7.67
CA TYR A 42 8.97 -4.05 8.59
C TYR A 42 10.43 -4.38 8.87
N LEU A 43 10.75 -5.63 9.20
CA LEU A 43 12.14 -6.05 9.50
C LEU A 43 13.09 -5.86 8.30
N GLY A 44 12.57 -5.91 7.07
CA GLY A 44 13.33 -5.56 5.88
C GLY A 44 13.51 -4.04 5.65
N ASN A 45 12.68 -3.21 6.28
CA ASN A 45 12.58 -1.77 6.01
C ASN A 45 12.31 -0.98 7.31
N THR A 46 13.28 -1.00 8.22
CA THR A 46 13.17 -0.44 9.59
C THR A 46 13.43 1.07 9.68
N ASP A 47 13.26 1.81 8.58
CA ASP A 47 13.53 3.25 8.56
C ASP A 47 12.55 4.01 9.50
N GLY A 48 13.08 5.01 10.20
CA GLY A 48 12.36 5.78 11.21
C GLY A 48 11.13 6.50 10.69
N ASN A 49 11.06 6.81 9.38
CA ASN A 49 9.94 7.50 8.73
C ASN A 49 9.09 6.58 7.85
N LEU A 50 9.23 5.26 8.00
CA LEU A 50 8.28 4.29 7.48
C LEU A 50 7.25 3.91 8.54
N ARG A 51 6.01 3.76 8.08
CA ARG A 51 4.87 3.22 8.84
C ARG A 51 4.28 2.06 8.04
N PHE A 52 3.73 1.07 8.72
CA PHE A 52 3.18 -0.13 8.09
C PHE A 52 1.73 -0.30 8.49
N SER A 53 0.86 -0.68 7.55
CA SER A 53 -0.54 -0.87 7.85
C SER A 53 -1.20 -2.01 7.10
N LEU A 54 -2.22 -2.57 7.74
CA LEU A 54 -3.22 -3.40 7.08
C LEU A 54 -4.42 -2.54 6.76
N LEU A 55 -4.91 -2.64 5.53
CA LEU A 55 -6.14 -1.99 5.09
C LEU A 55 -7.18 -3.09 4.80
N THR A 56 -8.08 -3.28 5.75
CA THR A 56 -8.88 -4.50 5.88
C THR A 56 -10.34 -4.26 5.52
N ASP A 57 -10.95 -5.27 4.88
CA ASP A 57 -12.40 -5.39 4.73
C ASP A 57 -12.84 -6.73 5.27
N PHE A 58 -14.14 -6.88 5.51
CA PHE A 58 -14.74 -8.20 5.59
C PHE A 58 -15.03 -8.78 4.21
N ALA A 59 -15.23 -10.10 4.17
CA ALA A 59 -15.81 -10.77 3.01
C ALA A 59 -17.26 -10.32 2.76
N ASP A 60 -17.69 -10.40 1.50
CA ASP A 60 -19.06 -10.11 1.09
C ASP A 60 -20.07 -10.96 1.87
N ALA A 61 -21.15 -10.34 2.34
CA ALA A 61 -22.09 -10.97 3.26
C ALA A 61 -23.56 -10.66 2.93
N PRO A 62 -24.51 -11.51 3.35
CA PRO A 62 -25.95 -11.23 3.21
C PRO A 62 -26.46 -10.18 4.21
N ARG A 63 -25.67 -9.83 5.23
CA ARG A 63 -26.00 -8.82 6.26
C ARG A 63 -24.85 -7.85 6.42
N GLU A 64 -25.16 -6.66 6.92
CA GLU A 64 -24.17 -5.60 7.19
C GLU A 64 -23.10 -6.08 8.18
N SER A 65 -23.55 -6.73 9.26
CA SER A 65 -22.71 -7.38 10.26
C SER A 65 -23.00 -8.87 10.34
N MET A 66 -21.93 -9.64 10.48
CA MET A 66 -21.90 -11.08 10.65
C MET A 66 -21.36 -11.42 12.06
N PRO A 67 -21.76 -12.57 12.65
CA PRO A 67 -21.36 -12.95 14.01
C PRO A 67 -19.84 -13.03 14.24
N GLU A 68 -19.08 -13.39 13.22
CA GLU A 68 -17.61 -13.52 13.25
C GLU A 68 -16.85 -12.19 13.15
N ASP A 69 -17.50 -11.12 12.68
CA ASP A 69 -16.85 -9.84 12.42
C ASP A 69 -16.13 -9.27 13.66
N PRO A 70 -16.74 -9.25 14.88
CA PRO A 70 -16.08 -8.72 16.07
C PRO A 70 -14.82 -9.50 16.45
N GLU A 71 -14.84 -10.83 16.29
CA GLU A 71 -13.69 -11.69 16.57
C GLU A 71 -12.53 -11.35 15.63
N TYR A 72 -12.81 -11.17 14.34
CA TYR A 72 -11.76 -10.86 13.35
C TYR A 72 -11.13 -9.49 13.58
N ILE A 73 -11.93 -8.49 13.93
CA ILE A 73 -11.43 -7.15 14.29
C ILE A 73 -10.54 -7.21 15.51
N ASP A 74 -10.97 -7.94 16.54
CA ASP A 74 -10.23 -8.06 17.79
C ASP A 74 -8.88 -8.78 17.59
N ILE A 75 -8.85 -9.87 16.80
CA ILE A 75 -7.59 -10.56 16.45
C ILE A 75 -6.62 -9.62 15.74
N VAL A 76 -7.07 -8.90 14.70
CA VAL A 76 -6.17 -8.05 13.92
C VAL A 76 -5.74 -6.81 14.72
N ALA A 77 -6.63 -6.21 15.52
CA ALA A 77 -6.30 -5.07 16.38
C ALA A 77 -5.26 -5.45 17.44
N ARG A 78 -5.48 -6.55 18.18
CA ARG A 78 -4.51 -7.07 19.16
C ARG A 78 -3.18 -7.42 18.51
N GLY A 79 -3.20 -7.96 17.29
CA GLY A 79 -1.99 -8.23 16.52
C GLY A 79 -1.17 -6.98 16.20
N ILE A 80 -1.83 -5.89 15.80
CA ILE A 80 -1.19 -4.59 15.54
C ILE A 80 -0.63 -3.96 16.82
N GLU A 81 -1.37 -4.05 17.93
CA GLU A 81 -0.90 -3.60 19.24
C GLU A 81 0.34 -4.38 19.68
N GLU A 82 0.34 -5.70 19.53
CA GLU A 82 1.48 -6.57 19.86
C GLU A 82 2.72 -6.23 19.02
N LEU A 83 2.53 -5.96 17.72
CA LEU A 83 3.62 -5.51 16.85
C LEU A 83 4.20 -4.18 17.30
N ASN A 84 3.36 -3.21 17.65
CA ASN A 84 3.80 -1.93 18.21
C ASN A 84 4.50 -2.09 19.56
N ARG A 85 4.05 -3.02 20.41
CA ARG A 85 4.69 -3.32 21.70
C ARG A 85 6.10 -3.87 21.50
N ARG A 86 6.30 -4.74 20.51
CA ARG A 86 7.60 -5.38 20.23
C ARG A 86 8.62 -4.48 19.50
N HIS A 87 8.14 -3.64 18.59
CA HIS A 87 9.00 -2.89 17.66
C HIS A 87 8.98 -1.36 17.85
N GLY A 88 8.22 -0.89 18.83
CA GLY A 88 8.05 0.53 19.15
C GLY A 88 6.67 1.05 18.75
N ALA A 89 6.13 1.94 19.58
CA ALA A 89 4.81 2.52 19.37
C ALA A 89 4.74 3.31 18.05
N GLY A 90 3.57 3.24 17.40
CA GLY A 90 3.28 4.03 16.21
C GLY A 90 4.01 3.57 14.95
N ARG A 91 4.42 2.29 14.86
CA ARG A 91 5.02 1.69 13.66
C ARG A 91 3.98 1.00 12.78
N PHE A 92 2.99 0.38 13.42
CA PHE A 92 1.97 -0.45 12.79
C PHE A 92 0.57 0.14 13.00
N PHE A 93 -0.26 0.06 11.96
CA PHE A 93 -1.62 0.59 11.96
C PHE A 93 -2.60 -0.41 11.37
N LEU A 94 -3.81 -0.38 11.89
CA LEU A 94 -4.96 -1.03 11.27
C LEU A 94 -5.85 0.06 10.70
N PHE A 95 -6.27 -0.12 9.46
CA PHE A 95 -7.39 0.58 8.87
C PHE A 95 -8.45 -0.46 8.51
N HIS A 96 -9.67 -0.28 8.98
CA HIS A 96 -10.76 -1.18 8.69
C HIS A 96 -11.98 -0.40 8.22
N ARG A 97 -12.64 -0.89 7.18
CA ARG A 97 -13.91 -0.34 6.70
C ARG A 97 -15.03 -1.37 6.84
N GLY A 98 -16.20 -0.87 7.24
CA GLY A 98 -17.43 -1.66 7.25
C GLY A 98 -17.93 -2.02 5.84
N ARG A 99 -18.95 -2.89 5.80
CA ARG A 99 -19.65 -3.21 4.56
C ARG A 99 -20.70 -2.14 4.23
N SER A 100 -20.95 -1.93 2.95
CA SER A 100 -22.05 -1.11 2.43
C SER A 100 -22.95 -1.96 1.54
N TRP A 101 -24.26 -1.68 1.52
CA TRP A 101 -25.18 -2.37 0.62
C TRP A 101 -24.85 -2.08 -0.86
N SER A 102 -24.80 -3.12 -1.68
CA SER A 102 -24.67 -3.02 -3.13
C SER A 102 -25.94 -3.48 -3.82
N GLU A 103 -26.60 -2.57 -4.55
CA GLU A 103 -27.77 -2.90 -5.35
C GLU A 103 -27.44 -3.84 -6.51
N SER A 104 -26.25 -3.74 -7.11
CA SER A 104 -25.85 -4.60 -8.23
C SER A 104 -25.57 -6.04 -7.79
N GLU A 105 -24.95 -6.22 -6.62
CA GLU A 105 -24.54 -7.54 -6.11
C GLU A 105 -25.57 -8.15 -5.16
N GLN A 106 -26.59 -7.37 -4.76
CA GLN A 106 -27.62 -7.74 -3.77
C GLN A 106 -27.00 -8.27 -2.46
N ARG A 107 -25.88 -7.67 -2.06
CA ARG A 107 -25.05 -8.08 -0.92
C ARG A 107 -24.41 -6.88 -0.25
N TRP A 108 -24.00 -7.08 0.99
CA TRP A 108 -23.14 -6.16 1.73
C TRP A 108 -21.69 -6.42 1.35
N ILE A 109 -21.03 -5.43 0.75
CA ILE A 109 -19.68 -5.53 0.21
C ILE A 109 -18.83 -4.32 0.62
N GLY A 110 -17.51 -4.39 0.46
CA GLY A 110 -16.65 -3.21 0.59
C GLY A 110 -16.89 -2.21 -0.54
N TRP A 111 -17.17 -0.95 -0.19
CA TRP A 111 -17.49 0.13 -1.14
C TRP A 111 -16.42 0.29 -2.25
N GLU A 112 -16.85 0.35 -3.52
CA GLU A 112 -15.96 0.48 -4.70
C GLU A 112 -14.73 -0.47 -4.75
N ARG A 113 -14.82 -1.64 -4.08
CA ARG A 113 -13.79 -2.70 -4.05
C ARG A 113 -12.38 -2.17 -3.81
N LYS A 114 -11.42 -2.38 -4.74
CA LYS A 114 -10.01 -1.98 -4.61
C LYS A 114 -9.81 -0.46 -4.70
N ARG A 115 -10.61 0.25 -5.51
CA ARG A 115 -10.47 1.70 -5.73
C ARG A 115 -10.95 2.47 -4.49
N GLY A 116 -12.16 2.18 -4.02
CA GLY A 116 -12.74 2.85 -2.85
C GLY A 116 -11.93 2.66 -1.58
N LYS A 117 -11.25 1.51 -1.46
CA LYS A 117 -10.41 1.18 -0.31
C LYS A 117 -9.26 2.17 -0.12
N LEU A 118 -8.52 2.47 -1.19
CA LEU A 118 -7.41 3.44 -1.13
C LEU A 118 -7.90 4.88 -1.08
N GLU A 119 -9.04 5.17 -1.73
CA GLU A 119 -9.68 6.50 -1.67
C GLU A 119 -10.08 6.88 -0.24
N GLN A 120 -10.75 5.98 0.49
CA GLN A 120 -11.11 6.19 1.89
C GLN A 120 -9.87 6.40 2.77
N LEU A 121 -8.81 5.61 2.56
CA LEU A 121 -7.55 5.80 3.27
C LEU A 121 -6.94 7.18 2.98
N ASN A 122 -6.91 7.61 1.71
CA ASN A 122 -6.34 8.90 1.34
C ASN A 122 -7.10 10.06 1.99
N ARG A 123 -8.45 10.03 1.94
CA ARG A 123 -9.31 11.02 2.63
C ARG A 123 -9.02 11.06 4.12
N PHE A 124 -8.90 9.90 4.77
CA PHE A 124 -8.55 9.80 6.18
C PHE A 124 -7.20 10.44 6.50
N LEU A 125 -6.17 10.17 5.70
CA LEU A 125 -4.81 10.69 5.89
C LEU A 125 -4.72 12.20 5.65
N ILE A 126 -5.51 12.75 4.72
CA ILE A 126 -5.58 14.18 4.42
C ILE A 126 -6.42 14.92 5.48
N GLY A 127 -7.22 14.20 6.26
CA GLY A 127 -8.09 14.78 7.29
C GLY A 127 -9.36 15.40 6.72
N GLU A 128 -9.80 14.96 5.54
CA GLU A 128 -11.10 15.35 4.99
C GLU A 128 -12.22 14.69 5.79
N SER A 129 -13.18 15.49 6.26
CA SER A 129 -14.43 14.96 6.84
C SER A 129 -15.33 14.51 5.70
N ALA A 130 -15.58 13.20 5.61
CA ALA A 130 -16.44 12.62 4.59
C ALA A 130 -17.36 11.56 5.22
N PRO A 131 -18.65 11.48 4.83
CA PRO A 131 -19.56 10.45 5.35
C PRO A 131 -19.04 9.02 5.15
N GLU A 132 -18.25 8.79 4.10
CA GLU A 132 -17.65 7.48 3.79
C GLU A 132 -16.55 7.07 4.77
N LEU A 133 -16.13 7.95 5.69
CA LEU A 133 -15.24 7.62 6.80
C LEU A 133 -16.00 7.19 8.07
N GLU A 134 -17.34 7.25 8.07
CA GLU A 134 -18.14 6.70 9.15
C GLU A 134 -17.92 5.19 9.24
N GLY A 135 -17.49 4.70 10.41
CA GLY A 135 -17.11 3.30 10.62
C GLY A 135 -15.71 2.92 10.11
N PHE A 136 -14.91 3.88 9.66
CA PHE A 136 -13.49 3.66 9.35
C PHE A 136 -12.68 3.57 10.65
N LEU A 137 -12.41 2.34 11.10
CA LEU A 137 -11.68 2.09 12.33
C LEU A 137 -10.18 2.21 12.07
N CYS A 138 -9.52 3.02 12.90
CA CYS A 138 -8.07 3.16 12.93
C CYS A 138 -7.53 2.67 14.27
N ALA A 139 -6.67 1.65 14.26
CA ALA A 139 -5.89 1.26 15.44
C ALA A 139 -4.43 1.68 15.27
N GLY A 140 -3.84 2.24 16.33
CA GLY A 140 -2.51 2.84 16.35
C GLY A 140 -2.54 4.33 16.76
N ASP A 141 -1.37 4.92 16.97
CA ASP A 141 -1.26 6.33 17.37
C ASP A 141 -1.44 7.26 16.15
N ARG A 142 -2.63 7.85 16.02
CA ARG A 142 -2.97 8.73 14.88
C ARG A 142 -2.01 9.91 14.71
N ALA A 143 -1.39 10.42 15.79
CA ALA A 143 -0.42 11.51 15.68
C ALA A 143 0.80 11.12 14.83
N GLN A 144 1.13 9.82 14.78
CA GLN A 144 2.24 9.28 14.00
C GLN A 144 1.93 9.17 12.50
N LEU A 145 0.67 9.41 12.09
CA LEU A 145 0.24 9.49 10.70
C LEU A 145 0.22 10.92 10.15
N GLU A 146 0.50 11.93 10.99
CA GLU A 146 0.63 13.30 10.52
C GLU A 146 1.85 13.46 9.61
N GLY A 147 1.68 14.24 8.54
CA GLY A 147 2.76 14.53 7.59
C GLY A 147 3.13 13.38 6.65
N ILE A 148 2.30 12.34 6.53
CA ILE A 148 2.49 11.30 5.51
C ILE A 148 2.43 11.95 4.12
N ARG A 149 3.54 11.91 3.40
CA ARG A 149 3.65 12.44 2.04
C ARG A 149 3.46 11.36 0.99
N PHE A 150 4.01 10.17 1.22
CA PHE A 150 3.94 9.07 0.27
C PHE A 150 3.18 7.88 0.82
N VAL A 151 2.53 7.16 -0.07
CA VAL A 151 1.89 5.87 0.23
C VAL A 151 2.47 4.81 -0.71
N ILE A 152 2.92 3.70 -0.13
CA ILE A 152 3.34 2.50 -0.87
C ILE A 152 2.23 1.47 -0.72
N THR A 153 1.65 1.03 -1.82
CA THR A 153 0.65 -0.04 -1.83
C THR A 153 1.27 -1.34 -2.32
N LEU A 154 0.97 -2.41 -1.60
CA LEU A 154 1.44 -3.76 -1.88
C LEU A 154 0.23 -4.69 -1.91
N ASP A 155 0.21 -5.69 -2.78
CA ASP A 155 -0.72 -6.80 -2.57
C ASP A 155 -0.23 -7.66 -1.40
N ALA A 156 -1.14 -8.47 -0.83
CA ALA A 156 -0.85 -9.40 0.25
C ALA A 156 0.29 -10.40 -0.08
N ASP A 157 0.45 -10.76 -1.36
CA ASP A 157 1.50 -11.65 -1.86
C ASP A 157 2.80 -10.92 -2.27
N THR A 158 2.77 -9.59 -2.38
CA THR A 158 3.95 -8.80 -2.75
C THR A 158 4.94 -8.78 -1.58
N GLN A 159 6.17 -9.25 -1.85
CA GLN A 159 7.30 -9.10 -0.94
C GLN A 159 7.91 -7.70 -1.06
N LEU A 160 8.10 -7.04 0.08
CA LEU A 160 8.86 -5.79 0.15
C LEU A 160 10.30 -6.13 0.56
N LEU A 161 11.17 -6.35 -0.43
CA LEU A 161 12.57 -6.69 -0.18
C LEU A 161 13.28 -5.58 0.62
N ARG A 162 14.40 -5.94 1.24
CA ARG A 162 15.20 -5.04 2.07
C ARG A 162 15.51 -3.73 1.34
N ASP A 163 15.36 -2.61 2.06
CA ASP A 163 15.60 -1.24 1.56
C ASP A 163 14.73 -0.80 0.35
N THR A 164 13.80 -1.63 -0.13
CA THR A 164 12.98 -1.31 -1.33
C THR A 164 12.10 -0.10 -1.09
N ALA A 165 11.50 0.02 0.11
CA ALA A 165 10.68 1.18 0.44
C ALA A 165 11.48 2.48 0.36
N ARG A 166 12.68 2.52 0.96
CA ARG A 166 13.56 3.69 0.86
C ARG A 166 13.89 4.02 -0.60
N ARG A 167 14.21 3.03 -1.43
CA ARG A 167 14.52 3.25 -2.85
C ARG A 167 13.34 3.78 -3.65
N LEU A 168 12.11 3.40 -3.31
CA LEU A 168 10.89 3.95 -3.90
C LEU A 168 10.72 5.42 -3.51
N VAL A 169 10.86 5.72 -2.22
CA VAL A 169 10.79 7.08 -1.68
C VAL A 169 11.88 7.98 -2.28
N GLU A 170 13.13 7.52 -2.34
CA GLU A 170 14.25 8.20 -3.01
C GLU A 170 13.95 8.55 -4.47
N THR A 171 13.24 7.66 -5.17
CA THR A 171 12.86 7.88 -6.57
C THR A 171 11.80 8.95 -6.67
N LEU A 172 10.68 8.82 -5.95
CA LEU A 172 9.57 9.78 -6.08
C LEU A 172 9.89 11.15 -5.47
N ALA A 173 10.73 11.21 -4.44
CA ALA A 173 11.17 12.46 -3.82
C ALA A 173 12.09 13.30 -4.72
N HIS A 174 12.74 12.69 -5.72
CA HIS A 174 13.68 13.41 -6.58
C HIS A 174 12.97 14.54 -7.37
N PRO A 175 13.47 15.78 -7.37
CA PRO A 175 12.78 16.94 -7.96
C PRO A 175 12.39 16.77 -9.45
N LEU A 176 13.16 16.00 -10.21
CA LEU A 176 12.84 15.70 -11.61
C LEU A 176 11.67 14.72 -11.81
N ASN A 177 11.32 13.95 -10.77
CA ASN A 177 10.22 12.98 -10.80
C ASN A 177 8.95 13.52 -10.12
N GLN A 178 9.05 14.59 -9.33
CA GLN A 178 7.89 15.19 -8.66
C GLN A 178 6.87 15.70 -9.69
N ALA A 179 5.62 15.30 -9.51
CA ALA A 179 4.51 15.74 -10.35
C ALA A 179 4.32 17.27 -10.24
N ARG A 180 4.26 17.94 -11.40
CA ARG A 180 3.77 19.30 -11.52
C ARG A 180 2.40 19.25 -12.16
N LEU A 181 1.42 19.84 -11.51
CA LEU A 181 0.07 19.95 -12.05
C LEU A 181 -0.06 21.18 -12.96
N SER A 182 -0.99 21.13 -13.90
CA SER A 182 -1.43 22.30 -14.68
C SER A 182 -2.03 23.37 -13.76
N PRO A 183 -2.11 24.65 -14.20
CA PRO A 183 -2.66 25.73 -13.38
C PRO A 183 -4.10 25.49 -12.88
N ASP A 184 -4.88 24.68 -13.61
CA ASP A 184 -6.23 24.26 -13.22
C ASP A 184 -6.26 23.07 -12.23
N GLY A 185 -5.09 22.48 -11.92
CA GLY A 185 -4.93 21.36 -10.99
C GLY A 185 -5.43 20.01 -11.50
N ARG A 186 -5.88 19.90 -12.75
CA ARG A 186 -6.58 18.70 -13.26
C ARG A 186 -5.71 17.72 -14.05
N ARG A 187 -4.48 18.10 -14.35
CA ARG A 187 -3.57 17.31 -15.21
C ARG A 187 -2.14 17.41 -14.71
N VAL A 188 -1.38 16.34 -14.87
CA VAL A 188 0.08 16.36 -14.68
C VAL A 188 0.75 16.91 -15.95
N ILE A 189 1.50 18.00 -15.82
CA ILE A 189 2.27 18.60 -16.93
C ILE A 189 3.72 18.10 -17.01
N ARG A 190 4.25 17.55 -15.91
CA ARG A 190 5.60 16.98 -15.81
C ARG A 190 5.72 16.09 -14.58
N GLY A 191 6.61 15.10 -14.62
CA GLY A 191 6.89 14.22 -13.48
C GLY A 191 5.86 13.10 -13.36
N TYR A 192 5.80 12.48 -12.19
CA TYR A 192 5.01 11.28 -11.95
C TYR A 192 4.28 11.40 -10.62
N THR A 193 2.99 11.07 -10.62
CA THR A 193 2.16 10.98 -9.41
C THR A 193 2.26 9.62 -8.76
N ILE A 194 2.57 8.61 -9.56
CA ILE A 194 2.75 7.23 -9.17
C ILE A 194 3.95 6.60 -9.87
N ILE A 195 4.67 5.74 -9.15
CA ILE A 195 5.71 4.87 -9.69
C ILE A 195 5.38 3.43 -9.31
N GLN A 196 5.21 2.58 -10.32
CA GLN A 196 5.04 1.15 -10.13
C GLN A 196 6.37 0.45 -10.46
N PRO A 197 7.09 -0.09 -9.46
CA PRO A 197 8.27 -0.89 -9.75
C PRO A 197 7.86 -2.18 -10.47
N SER A 198 8.64 -2.61 -11.45
CA SER A 198 8.41 -3.91 -12.09
C SER A 198 8.58 -5.04 -11.07
N VAL A 199 7.63 -5.96 -11.05
CA VAL A 199 7.70 -7.16 -10.21
C VAL A 199 8.41 -8.25 -11.02
N SER A 200 9.62 -8.62 -10.60
CA SER A 200 10.26 -9.85 -11.08
C SER A 200 9.82 -11.04 -10.21
N ALA A 201 9.62 -12.20 -10.83
CA ALA A 201 9.23 -13.41 -10.11
C ALA A 201 10.29 -13.76 -9.05
N SER A 202 9.86 -14.01 -7.82
CA SER A 202 10.74 -14.46 -6.75
C SER A 202 11.22 -15.90 -6.99
N LEU A 203 12.45 -16.22 -6.56
CA LEU A 203 13.10 -17.53 -6.73
C LEU A 203 12.26 -18.76 -6.30
N PRO A 204 11.39 -18.72 -5.26
CA PRO A 204 10.51 -19.84 -4.93
C PRO A 204 9.38 -20.03 -5.96
N SER A 205 8.82 -18.93 -6.47
CA SER A 205 7.72 -18.92 -7.46
C SER A 205 8.20 -19.38 -8.83
N ALA A 206 9.42 -19.00 -9.22
CA ALA A 206 10.10 -19.41 -10.45
C ALA A 206 10.24 -20.94 -10.65
N ARG A 207 10.08 -21.72 -9.58
CA ARG A 207 10.19 -23.19 -9.60
C ARG A 207 8.89 -23.91 -9.27
N ALA A 208 7.81 -23.18 -8.95
CA ALA A 208 6.57 -23.74 -8.42
C ALA A 208 5.75 -24.50 -9.48
N THR A 209 5.80 -24.08 -10.75
CA THR A 209 5.06 -24.70 -11.85
C THR A 209 5.92 -24.86 -13.10
N TRP A 210 5.52 -25.77 -13.99
CA TRP A 210 6.21 -25.94 -15.29
C TRP A 210 6.19 -24.65 -16.12
N PHE A 211 5.10 -23.88 -16.05
CA PHE A 211 4.98 -22.56 -16.68
C PHE A 211 5.98 -21.56 -16.08
N SER A 212 6.09 -21.48 -14.75
CA SER A 212 7.06 -20.58 -14.09
C SER A 212 8.52 -20.88 -14.45
N ARG A 213 8.86 -22.14 -14.77
CA ARG A 213 10.21 -22.54 -15.17
C ARG A 213 10.61 -22.09 -16.57
N ILE A 214 9.64 -21.91 -17.47
CA ILE A 214 9.88 -21.43 -18.84
C ILE A 214 10.05 -19.91 -18.86
N PHE A 215 9.32 -19.20 -17.99
CA PHE A 215 9.34 -17.74 -17.91
C PHE A 215 10.26 -17.18 -16.82
N ALA A 216 10.88 -18.03 -16.00
CA ALA A 216 11.92 -17.62 -15.07
C ALA A 216 13.30 -17.64 -15.74
N ASP A 217 14.03 -16.54 -15.64
CA ASP A 217 15.43 -16.49 -16.10
C ASP A 217 16.28 -17.50 -15.28
N PRO A 218 17.03 -18.40 -15.94
CA PRO A 218 17.87 -19.41 -15.26
C PRO A 218 18.98 -18.84 -14.37
N ARG A 219 19.25 -17.53 -14.43
CA ARG A 219 20.49 -16.96 -13.86
C ARG A 219 20.45 -16.40 -12.46
N GLY A 220 19.35 -16.46 -11.71
CA GLY A 220 19.34 -16.31 -10.24
C GLY A 220 19.89 -14.99 -9.63
N ILE A 221 20.48 -14.12 -10.46
CA ILE A 221 20.91 -12.74 -10.23
C ILE A 221 20.87 -12.12 -11.62
N ASP A 222 19.99 -11.16 -11.88
CA ASP A 222 20.17 -10.27 -13.03
C ASP A 222 20.52 -8.86 -12.52
N PRO A 223 21.76 -8.36 -12.77
CA PRO A 223 22.20 -7.06 -12.31
C PRO A 223 21.55 -5.85 -12.99
N TYR A 224 20.97 -5.94 -14.18
CA TYR A 224 20.37 -4.78 -14.87
C TYR A 224 19.45 -5.24 -16.02
N THR A 225 18.52 -4.36 -16.45
CA THR A 225 17.82 -4.33 -17.77
C THR A 225 16.58 -5.24 -17.87
N HIS A 226 15.38 -4.82 -18.28
CA HIS A 226 14.92 -3.70 -19.10
C HIS A 226 13.76 -2.95 -18.44
N ALA A 227 13.73 -1.63 -18.66
CA ALA A 227 12.52 -0.84 -18.47
C ALA A 227 11.45 -1.40 -19.40
N VAL A 228 10.52 -2.18 -18.85
CA VAL A 228 9.22 -2.37 -19.49
C VAL A 228 8.45 -1.13 -19.11
N SER A 229 8.57 -0.10 -19.93
CA SER A 229 7.63 1.00 -19.84
C SER A 229 6.27 0.48 -20.29
N ASP A 230 5.23 0.85 -19.56
CA ASP A 230 3.89 0.65 -20.06
C ASP A 230 3.79 1.42 -21.38
N VAL A 231 3.53 0.73 -22.48
CA VAL A 231 3.47 1.34 -23.82
C VAL A 231 2.46 2.50 -23.83
N TYR A 232 1.46 2.49 -22.94
CA TYR A 232 0.56 3.64 -22.72
C TYR A 232 1.26 4.81 -22.02
N GLN A 233 2.03 4.57 -20.96
CA GLN A 233 2.75 5.64 -20.26
C GLN A 233 3.80 6.31 -21.14
N ASP A 234 4.46 5.55 -22.02
CA ASP A 234 5.44 6.08 -22.98
C ASP A 234 4.80 6.83 -24.16
N LEU A 235 3.60 6.42 -24.59
CA LEU A 235 2.96 6.98 -25.79
C LEU A 235 2.02 8.15 -25.47
N VAL A 236 1.32 8.13 -24.32
CA VAL A 236 0.31 9.13 -23.93
C VAL A 236 0.58 9.83 -22.59
N GLY A 237 1.58 9.38 -21.82
CA GLY A 237 1.85 9.96 -20.50
C GLY A 237 0.81 9.60 -19.43
N GLU A 238 -0.06 8.63 -19.73
CA GLU A 238 -1.12 8.14 -18.83
C GLU A 238 -0.85 6.67 -18.48
N GLY A 239 -1.06 6.32 -17.20
CA GLY A 239 -0.89 4.95 -16.71
C GLY A 239 -2.10 4.52 -15.89
N SER A 240 -2.50 3.25 -16.04
CA SER A 240 -3.58 2.68 -15.23
C SER A 240 -3.03 2.17 -13.90
N TYR A 241 -3.57 2.66 -12.79
CA TYR A 241 -3.14 2.22 -11.46
C TYR A 241 -3.84 0.93 -11.03
N HIS A 242 -3.05 -0.12 -10.88
CA HIS A 242 -3.54 -1.46 -10.52
C HIS A 242 -3.45 -1.78 -9.01
N GLY A 243 -3.23 -0.77 -8.15
CA GLY A 243 -3.20 -0.95 -6.70
C GLY A 243 -1.84 -1.37 -6.10
N LYS A 244 -0.75 -1.28 -6.89
CA LYS A 244 0.64 -1.50 -6.43
C LYS A 244 1.53 -0.32 -6.80
N GLY A 245 2.46 0.06 -5.94
CA GLY A 245 3.47 1.08 -6.25
C GLY A 245 3.57 2.13 -5.16
N ILE A 246 4.29 3.22 -5.44
CA ILE A 246 4.41 4.38 -4.57
C ILE A 246 3.74 5.59 -5.23
N TYR A 247 2.95 6.35 -4.48
CA TYR A 247 2.37 7.61 -4.95
C TYR A 247 2.51 8.71 -3.89
N GLU A 248 2.42 9.96 -4.34
CA GLU A 248 2.36 11.13 -3.46
C GLU A 248 0.91 11.43 -3.10
N LEU A 249 0.62 11.49 -1.80
CA LEU A 249 -0.72 11.43 -1.24
C LEU A 249 -1.62 12.55 -1.78
N HIS A 250 -1.19 13.80 -1.67
CA HIS A 250 -2.04 14.94 -2.01
C HIS A 250 -2.26 15.10 -3.52
N THR A 251 -1.23 14.87 -4.32
CA THR A 251 -1.32 14.96 -5.78
C THR A 251 -2.13 13.81 -6.35
N PHE A 252 -1.97 12.60 -5.81
CA PHE A 252 -2.79 11.46 -6.21
C PHE A 252 -4.26 11.64 -5.83
N HIS A 253 -4.56 12.15 -4.63
CA HIS A 253 -5.95 12.41 -4.19
C HIS A 253 -6.65 13.51 -4.99
N ARG A 254 -5.90 14.51 -5.47
CA ARG A 254 -6.47 15.64 -6.23
C ARG A 254 -6.88 15.28 -7.67
N LEU A 255 -6.33 14.21 -8.23
CA LEU A 255 -6.53 13.78 -9.63
C LEU A 255 -7.57 12.68 -9.72
#